data_AF-A0A2T4IVW4-F1
#
_entry.id   AF-A0A2T4IVW4-F1
#
_cell.length_a   1.000
_cell.length_b   1.000
_cell.length_c   1.000
_cell.angle_alpha   90.00
_cell.angle_beta   90.00
_cell.angle_gamma   90.00
#
_symmetry.space_group_name_H-M   'P 1'
#
loop_
_entity.id
_entity.type
_entity.pdbx_description
1 polymer ?
#
loop_
_entity_poly.entity_id
_entity_poly.type
_entity_poly.pdbx_seq_one_letter_code
_entity_poly.pdbx_strand_id
1 'polypeptide(L)'
;MNIRAKTITTISSREFNQDTARAKRAARNGPVFITDRGKPSHVLMSMEEYEKLKGPEDEPERFKSLADLLADDRPEADFDFDIPELKSVSLRPPEFD
;
A
#
# COMPACT_ATOMS: atom_id res chain seq x y z
N MET A 1 3.83 12.29 -5.44
CA MET A 1 2.67 11.36 -5.42
C MET A 1 1.40 12.21 -5.48
N ASN A 2 0.74 12.29 -6.64
CA ASN A 2 -0.48 13.09 -6.79
C ASN A 2 -1.65 12.32 -6.19
N ILE A 3 -1.98 12.61 -4.92
CA ILE A 3 -3.16 12.08 -4.25
C ILE A 3 -4.38 12.88 -4.74
N ARG A 4 -4.74 12.76 -6.02
CA ARG A 4 -6.04 13.24 -6.47
C ARG A 4 -7.08 12.32 -5.85
N ALA A 5 -8.00 12.86 -5.04
CA ALA A 5 -9.07 12.09 -4.43
C ALA A 5 -9.94 11.47 -5.54
N LYS A 6 -9.74 10.18 -5.80
CA LYS A 6 -10.60 9.40 -6.69
C LYS A 6 -11.91 9.09 -5.97
N THR A 7 -13.03 9.19 -6.68
CA THR A 7 -14.36 8.95 -6.09
C THR A 7 -14.52 7.46 -5.78
N ILE A 8 -14.66 7.12 -4.51
CA ILE A 8 -14.96 5.75 -4.08
C ILE A 8 -16.45 5.50 -4.26
N THR A 9 -16.80 4.41 -4.95
CA THR A 9 -18.19 3.99 -5.14
C THR A 9 -18.40 2.66 -4.42
N THR A 10 -19.55 2.48 -3.76
CA THR A 10 -19.93 1.20 -3.16
C THR A 10 -21.24 0.74 -3.77
N ILE A 11 -21.31 -0.53 -4.17
CA ILE A 11 -22.50 -1.19 -4.72
C ILE A 11 -22.67 -2.57 -4.08
N SER A 12 -23.88 -3.11 -4.13
CA SER A 12 -24.15 -4.50 -3.77
C SER A 12 -23.74 -5.47 -4.88
N SER A 13 -23.51 -6.73 -4.54
CA SER A 13 -23.34 -7.81 -5.52
C SER A 13 -24.53 -7.90 -6.49
N ARG A 14 -25.75 -7.58 -6.02
CA ARG A 14 -26.94 -7.56 -6.87
C ARG A 14 -26.88 -6.44 -7.91
N GLU A 15 -26.54 -5.23 -7.51
CA GLU A 15 -26.39 -4.09 -8.43
C GLU A 15 -25.25 -4.32 -9.43
N PHE A 16 -24.13 -4.89 -8.98
CA PHE A 16 -23.02 -5.28 -9.85
C PHE A 16 -23.48 -6.27 -10.93
N ASN A 17 -24.16 -7.35 -10.53
CA ASN A 17 -24.64 -8.37 -11.45
C ASN A 17 -25.74 -7.85 -12.40
N GLN A 18 -26.51 -6.85 -11.97
CA GLN A 18 -27.57 -6.25 -12.78
C GLN A 18 -27.03 -5.23 -13.80
N ASP A 19 -25.97 -4.47 -13.47
CA ASP A 19 -25.38 -3.46 -14.35
C ASP A 19 -23.85 -3.42 -14.24
N THR A 20 -23.20 -4.45 -14.79
CA THR A 20 -21.74 -4.57 -14.83
C THR A 20 -21.09 -3.43 -15.62
N ALA A 21 -21.78 -2.90 -16.64
CA ALA A 21 -21.25 -1.83 -17.49
C ALA A 21 -21.13 -0.50 -16.72
N ARG A 22 -22.10 -0.17 -15.86
CA ARG A 22 -22.02 0.98 -14.96
C ARG A 22 -20.89 0.83 -13.94
N ALA A 23 -20.73 -0.36 -13.36
CA ALA A 23 -19.62 -0.62 -12.44
C ALA A 23 -18.25 -0.41 -13.12
N LYS A 24 -18.06 -0.91 -14.35
CA LYS A 24 -16.82 -0.68 -15.14
C LYS A 24 -16.58 0.81 -15.45
N ARG A 25 -17.64 1.58 -15.74
CA ARG A 25 -17.53 3.03 -15.96
C ARG A 25 -17.13 3.76 -14.68
N ALA A 26 -17.73 3.41 -13.53
CA ALA A 26 -17.36 3.97 -12.24
C ALA A 26 -15.91 3.63 -11.86
N ALA A 27 -15.47 2.41 -12.17
CA ALA A 27 -14.10 1.94 -11.95
C ALA A 27 -13.01 2.75 -12.67
N ARG A 28 -13.35 3.53 -13.70
CA ARG A 28 -12.43 4.47 -14.36
C ARG A 28 -12.14 5.71 -13.51
N ASN A 29 -13.07 6.09 -12.63
CA ASN A 29 -12.97 7.28 -11.80
C ASN A 29 -12.42 6.98 -10.40
N GLY A 30 -12.45 5.71 -9.97
CA GLY A 30 -12.01 5.27 -8.66
C GLY A 30 -12.43 3.83 -8.37
N PRO A 31 -11.94 3.23 -7.28
CA PRO A 31 -12.29 1.87 -6.91
C PRO A 31 -13.79 1.75 -6.62
N VAL A 32 -14.38 0.63 -7.06
CA VAL A 32 -15.76 0.27 -6.78
C VAL A 32 -15.77 -0.91 -5.82
N PHE A 33 -16.25 -0.69 -4.61
CA PHE A 33 -16.44 -1.75 -3.61
C PHE A 33 -17.74 -2.48 -3.88
N ILE A 34 -17.66 -3.80 -3.96
CA ILE A 34 -18.80 -4.69 -4.12
C ILE A 34 -19.06 -5.35 -2.78
N THR A 35 -20.30 -5.25 -2.30
CA THR A 35 -20.70 -5.74 -0.98
C THR A 35 -21.56 -6.99 -1.07
N ASP A 36 -21.31 -7.95 -0.18
CA ASP A 36 -22.23 -9.04 0.13
C ASP A 36 -22.77 -8.87 1.55
N ARG A 37 -24.09 -8.96 1.71
CA ARG A 37 -24.80 -8.75 2.99
C ARG A 37 -24.32 -7.50 3.77
N GLY A 38 -24.06 -6.41 3.06
CA GLY A 38 -23.62 -5.13 3.63
C GLY A 38 -22.14 -5.04 3.99
N LYS A 39 -21.34 -6.07 3.71
CA LYS A 39 -19.88 -6.07 3.94
C LYS A 39 -19.13 -6.06 2.60
N PRO A 40 -18.10 -5.22 2.42
CA PRO A 40 -17.24 -5.31 1.25
C PRO A 40 -16.66 -6.71 1.10
N SER A 41 -16.77 -7.27 -0.10
CA SER A 41 -16.24 -8.60 -0.42
C SER A 41 -15.27 -8.57 -1.60
N HIS A 42 -15.46 -7.64 -2.54
CA HIS A 42 -14.60 -7.49 -3.72
C HIS A 42 -14.41 -6.01 -4.06
N VAL A 43 -13.38 -5.71 -4.85
CA VAL A 43 -13.13 -4.39 -5.42
C VAL A 43 -12.95 -4.53 -6.93
N LEU A 44 -13.58 -3.64 -7.70
CA LEU A 44 -13.35 -3.48 -9.13
C LEU A 44 -12.57 -2.17 -9.38
N MET A 45 -11.52 -2.25 -10.19
CA MET A 45 -10.74 -1.11 -10.67
C MET A 45 -10.29 -1.33 -12.12
N SER A 46 -9.76 -0.30 -12.78
CA SER A 46 -9.15 -0.47 -14.10
C SER A 46 -7.88 -1.30 -14.00
N MET A 47 -7.52 -2.00 -15.09
CA MET A 47 -6.27 -2.75 -15.18
C MET A 47 -5.05 -1.83 -14.99
N GLU A 48 -5.09 -0.62 -15.58
CA GLU A 48 -4.04 0.40 -15.40
C GLU A 48 -3.80 0.75 -13.92
N GLU A 49 -4.86 0.86 -13.13
CA GLU A 49 -4.71 1.16 -11.69
C GLU A 49 -4.18 -0.05 -10.93
N TYR A 50 -4.64 -1.25 -11.30
CA TYR A 50 -4.13 -2.49 -10.74
C TYR A 50 -2.64 -2.66 -11.02
N GLU A 51 -2.16 -2.40 -12.24
CA GLU A 51 -0.74 -2.46 -12.60
C GLU A 51 0.11 -1.47 -11.80
N LYS A 52 -0.39 -0.25 -11.58
CA LYS A 52 0.29 0.74 -10.72
C LYS A 52 0.40 0.27 -9.26
N LEU A 53 -0.59 -0.47 -8.77
CA LEU A 53 -0.60 -1.02 -7.41
C LEU A 53 0.23 -2.30 -7.28
N LYS A 54 0.24 -3.15 -8.31
CA LYS A 54 0.97 -4.42 -8.35
C LYS A 54 2.48 -4.20 -8.24
N GLY A 55 2.98 -3.03 -8.65
CA GLY A 55 4.42 -2.79 -8.76
C GLY A 55 5.02 -3.54 -9.96
N PRO A 56 6.33 -3.39 -10.24
CA PRO A 56 6.98 -4.04 -11.37
C PRO A 56 6.88 -5.57 -11.25
N GLU A 57 6.38 -6.24 -12.29
CA GLU A 57 6.14 -7.70 -12.31
C GLU A 57 7.43 -8.55 -12.27
N ASP A 58 8.58 -7.94 -12.54
CA ASP A 58 9.89 -8.62 -12.67
C ASP A 58 10.76 -8.57 -11.41
N GLU A 59 10.30 -7.90 -10.34
CA GLU A 59 10.96 -8.02 -9.03
C GLU A 59 10.14 -8.98 -8.14
N PRO A 60 10.65 -10.19 -7.85
CA PRO A 60 9.96 -11.10 -6.94
C PRO A 60 9.83 -10.35 -5.62
N GLU A 61 8.59 -10.15 -5.17
CA GLU A 61 8.18 -9.37 -3.99
C GLU A 61 9.24 -9.30 -2.88
N ARG A 62 10.27 -8.46 -3.08
CA ARG A 62 11.03 -7.94 -1.97
C ARG A 62 10.16 -6.80 -1.51
N PHE A 63 9.29 -7.10 -0.55
CA PHE A 63 9.11 -6.14 0.53
C PHE A 63 10.53 -5.77 0.97
N LYS A 64 11.07 -4.69 0.39
CA LYS A 64 12.32 -4.12 0.86
C LYS A 64 12.01 -3.77 2.30
N SER A 65 12.64 -4.50 3.21
CA SER A 65 12.55 -4.16 4.61
C SER A 65 12.99 -2.70 4.76
N LEU A 66 12.59 -2.04 5.85
CA LEU A 66 13.09 -0.69 6.10
C LEU A 66 14.63 -0.67 6.09
N ALA A 67 15.28 -1.77 6.50
CA ALA A 67 16.71 -1.96 6.38
C ALA A 67 17.19 -1.98 4.92
N ASP A 68 16.52 -2.71 4.03
CA ASP A 68 16.87 -2.73 2.59
C ASP A 68 16.71 -1.37 1.91
N LEU A 69 15.76 -0.55 2.37
CA LEU A 69 15.55 0.80 1.82
C LEU A 69 16.57 1.81 2.33
N LEU A 70 17.11 1.60 3.53
CA LEU A 70 18.09 2.47 4.17
C LEU A 70 19.54 2.01 3.96
N ALA A 71 19.73 0.79 3.45
CA ALA A 71 21.05 0.25 3.17
C ALA A 71 21.78 1.11 2.13
N ASP A 72 23.04 1.43 2.43
CA ASP A 72 23.96 2.04 1.50
C ASP A 72 24.68 0.91 0.75
N ASP A 73 24.43 0.81 -0.56
CA ASP A 73 24.92 -0.27 -1.42
C ASP A 73 26.27 0.01 -2.06
N ARG A 74 26.89 1.14 -1.72
CA ARG A 74 28.23 1.51 -2.21
C ARG A 74 29.28 0.56 -1.63
N PRO A 75 30.33 0.17 -2.38
CA PRO A 75 31.37 -0.73 -1.90
C PRO A 75 32.08 -0.26 -0.63
N GLU A 76 32.12 1.06 -0.39
CA GLU A 76 32.76 1.68 0.77
C GLU A 76 31.89 1.66 2.04
N ALA A 77 30.61 1.26 1.93
CA ALA A 77 29.68 1.18 3.05
C ALA A 77 29.88 -0.10 3.90
N ASP A 78 30.66 -1.06 3.43
CA ASP A 78 31.07 -2.24 4.21
C ASP A 78 32.32 -1.90 5.03
N PHE A 79 32.10 -1.45 6.26
CA PHE A 79 33.16 -1.10 7.20
C PHE A 79 32.85 -1.65 8.59
N ASP A 80 33.88 -1.87 9.40
CA ASP A 80 33.76 -2.30 10.80
C ASP A 80 33.16 -1.16 11.64
N PHE A 81 31.84 -1.06 11.63
CA PHE A 81 31.11 -0.07 12.42
C PHE A 81 31.10 -0.47 13.90
N ASP A 82 32.02 0.10 14.67
CA ASP A 82 31.99 0.01 16.12
C ASP A 82 30.87 0.88 16.69
N ILE A 83 29.73 0.26 17.02
CA ILE A 83 28.60 0.94 17.66
C ILE A 83 29.09 1.52 18.99
N PRO A 84 29.07 2.85 19.17
CA PRO A 84 29.54 3.44 20.41
C PRO A 84 28.62 3.05 21.57
N GLU A 85 29.21 2.61 22.68
CA GLU A 85 28.47 2.37 23.90
C GLU A 85 27.88 3.68 24.44
N LEU A 86 26.56 3.70 24.66
CA LEU A 86 25.88 4.81 25.31
C LEU A 86 26.22 4.82 26.80
N LYS A 87 27.33 5.47 27.17
CA LYS A 87 27.85 5.48 28.54
C LYS A 87 27.04 6.33 29.53
N SER A 88 26.11 7.18 29.08
CA SER A 88 25.18 7.91 29.97
C SER A 88 24.07 8.66 29.22
N VAL A 89 23.04 7.94 28.77
CA VAL A 89 21.74 8.57 28.51
C VAL A 89 20.72 7.86 29.39
N SER A 90 20.09 8.60 30.31
CA SER A 90 18.95 8.10 31.08
C SER A 90 17.74 8.05 30.14
N LEU A 91 17.66 7.00 29.33
CA LEU A 91 16.47 6.70 28.55
C LEU A 91 15.41 6.19 29.53
N ARG A 92 14.59 7.10 30.06
CA ARG A 92 13.37 6.72 30.77
C ARG A 92 12.25 6.60 29.74
N PRO A 93 11.47 5.51 29.74
CA PRO A 93 10.23 5.46 28.99
C PRO A 93 9.37 6.68 29.36
N PRO A 94 8.81 7.42 28.40
CA PRO A 94 7.86 8.46 28.73
C PRO A 94 6.63 7.84 29.40
N GLU A 95 6.13 8.47 30.45
CA GLU A 95 4.80 8.14 30.97
C GLU A 95 3.77 8.72 30.00
N PHE A 96 2.89 7.87 29.48
CA PHE A 96 1.74 8.28 28.68
C PHE A 96 0.52 8.32 29.61
N ASP A 97 -0.15 9.47 29.67
CA ASP A 97 -1.48 9.61 30.28
C ASP A 97 -2.56 9.02 29.34
#